data_AF-A0A7K4H7S2-F1
#
_entry.id   AF-A0A7K4H7S2-F1
#
_cell.length_a   1.000
_cell.length_b   1.000
_cell.length_c   1.000
_cell.angle_alpha   90.00
_cell.angle_beta   90.00
_cell.angle_gamma   90.00
#
_symmetry.space_group_name_H-M   'P 1'
#
loop_
_entity.id
_entity.type
_entity.pdbx_description
1 polymer ?
#
loop_
_entity_poly.entity_id
_entity_poly.type
_entity_poly.pdbx_seq_one_letter_code
_entity_poly.pdbx_strand_id
1 'polypeptide(L)'
;MPGPFDELEKEAENLEKQSKEEFSKKSYVLAISLLEEAKEIYSKLGYQGKIDMIEKRISQLKNLVKFEKQDTMEKTKGEVEFQKRVTKVLGEKERYDSKRLEEQKALPPKIKQKLEKINLLIEKVEKEEKLEKYPRVLGRYEYLLELYKSIPKDIINFSKEIYEIEKKLVDIRGKI
;
A
#
# COMPACT_ATOMS: atom_id res chain seq x y z
N MET A 1 22.49 45.39 -43.00
CA MET A 1 21.94 44.08 -43.42
C MET A 1 22.55 43.04 -42.51
N PRO A 2 21.75 42.26 -41.77
CA PRO A 2 22.28 41.08 -41.08
C PRO A 2 22.82 40.09 -42.12
N GLY A 3 23.93 39.42 -41.81
CA GLY A 3 24.56 38.44 -42.69
C GLY A 3 23.87 37.08 -42.64
N PRO A 4 24.09 36.19 -43.62
CA PRO A 4 23.48 34.84 -43.65
C PRO A 4 23.89 33.96 -42.44
N PHE A 5 24.98 34.31 -41.77
CA PHE A 5 25.43 33.64 -40.55
C PHE A 5 24.63 34.07 -39.30
N ASP A 6 24.03 35.27 -39.31
CA ASP A 6 23.22 35.78 -38.19
C ASP A 6 21.88 35.04 -38.06
N GLU A 7 21.36 34.48 -39.16
CA GLU A 7 20.11 33.70 -39.17
C GLU A 7 20.32 32.31 -38.57
N LEU A 8 21.41 31.64 -38.97
CA LEU A 8 21.79 30.33 -38.43
C LEU A 8 22.15 30.41 -36.95
N GLU A 9 22.84 31.48 -36.51
CA GLU A 9 23.16 31.66 -35.10
C GLU A 9 21.88 31.83 -34.26
N LYS A 10 20.91 32.63 -34.73
CA LYS A 10 19.62 32.80 -34.05
C LYS A 10 18.81 31.50 -33.98
N GLU A 11 18.86 30.70 -35.03
CA GLU A 11 18.20 29.40 -35.07
C GLU A 11 18.78 28.46 -34.00
N ALA A 12 20.11 28.36 -33.91
CA ALA A 12 20.79 27.57 -32.89
C ALA A 12 20.48 28.05 -31.47
N GLU A 13 20.45 29.37 -31.23
CA GLU A 13 20.07 29.94 -29.94
C GLU A 13 18.60 29.65 -29.57
N ASN A 14 17.71 29.62 -30.56
CA ASN A 14 16.31 29.29 -30.35
C ASN A 14 16.14 27.81 -29.97
N LEU A 15 16.86 26.91 -30.64
CA LEU A 15 16.91 25.49 -30.29
C LEU A 15 17.47 25.26 -28.88
N GLU A 16 18.49 26.01 -28.47
CA GLU A 16 18.98 25.98 -27.08
C GLU A 16 17.94 26.45 -26.06
N LYS A 17 17.13 27.46 -26.39
CA LYS A 17 16.03 27.93 -25.53
C LYS A 17 14.93 26.88 -25.43
N GLN A 18 14.51 26.30 -26.55
CA GLN A 18 13.52 25.23 -26.58
C GLN A 18 14.00 23.99 -25.81
N SER A 19 15.27 23.63 -25.92
CA SER A 19 15.84 22.54 -25.11
C SER A 19 15.75 22.81 -23.60
N LYS A 20 15.94 24.06 -23.16
CA LYS A 20 15.76 24.44 -21.75
C LYS A 20 14.30 24.33 -21.31
N GLU A 21 13.36 24.70 -22.17
CA GLU A 21 11.92 24.53 -21.90
C GLU A 21 11.54 23.05 -21.79
N GLU A 22 11.98 22.21 -22.74
CA GLU A 22 11.72 20.76 -22.70
C GLU A 22 12.41 20.09 -21.50
N PHE A 23 13.60 20.56 -21.11
CA PHE A 23 14.25 20.14 -19.86
C PHE A 23 13.38 20.46 -18.63
N SER A 24 12.79 21.65 -18.57
CA SER A 24 11.91 22.04 -17.46
C SER A 24 10.65 21.18 -17.37
N LYS A 25 10.17 20.69 -18.53
CA LYS A 25 9.05 19.74 -18.63
C LYS A 25 9.45 18.28 -18.34
N LYS A 26 10.73 18.01 -18.02
CA LYS A 26 11.33 16.68 -17.87
C LYS A 26 11.32 15.82 -19.15
N SER A 27 11.14 16.47 -20.30
CA SER A 27 11.21 15.83 -21.62
C SER A 27 12.67 15.70 -22.08
N TYR A 28 13.49 14.95 -21.36
CA TYR A 28 14.94 14.92 -21.59
C TYR A 28 15.33 14.39 -22.98
N VAL A 29 14.55 13.49 -23.56
CA VAL A 29 14.81 12.95 -24.91
C VAL A 29 14.66 14.03 -25.98
N LEU A 30 13.59 14.83 -25.88
CA LEU A 30 13.35 15.97 -26.78
C LEU A 30 14.36 17.09 -26.55
N ALA A 31 14.73 17.34 -25.29
CA ALA A 31 15.78 18.30 -24.97
C ALA A 31 17.15 17.90 -25.57
N ILE A 32 17.46 16.59 -25.65
CA ILE A 32 18.67 16.07 -26.30
C ILE A 32 18.60 16.26 -27.82
N SER A 33 17.49 15.94 -28.48
CA SER A 33 17.38 16.08 -29.94
C SER A 33 17.54 17.54 -30.38
N LEU A 34 16.91 18.47 -29.66
CA LEU A 34 17.05 19.91 -29.92
C LEU A 34 18.49 20.41 -29.74
N LEU A 35 19.24 19.84 -28.80
CA LEU A 35 20.66 20.13 -28.61
C LEU A 35 21.54 19.52 -29.70
N GLU A 36 21.20 18.32 -30.18
CA GLU A 36 21.89 17.68 -31.31
C GLU A 36 21.72 18.52 -32.59
N GLU A 37 20.51 19.04 -32.84
CA GLU A 37 20.24 19.98 -33.95
C GLU A 37 21.01 21.30 -33.80
N ALA A 38 21.01 21.91 -32.60
CA ALA A 38 21.78 23.13 -32.33
C ALA A 38 23.29 22.92 -32.53
N LYS A 39 23.81 21.75 -32.12
CA LYS A 39 25.22 21.37 -32.31
C LYS A 39 25.57 21.30 -33.80
N GLU A 40 24.71 20.73 -34.65
CA GLU A 40 24.95 20.67 -36.09
C GLU A 40 25.05 22.06 -36.72
N ILE A 41 24.20 23.00 -36.28
CA ILE A 41 24.25 24.38 -36.76
C ILE A 41 25.55 25.06 -36.30
N TYR A 42 25.92 24.94 -35.03
CA TYR A 42 27.19 25.50 -34.54
C TYR A 42 28.44 24.86 -35.17
N SER A 43 28.34 23.59 -35.59
CA SER A 43 29.39 22.93 -36.36
C SER A 43 29.58 23.55 -37.74
N LYS A 44 28.49 23.95 -38.41
CA LYS A 44 28.54 24.66 -39.70
C LYS A 44 29.11 26.07 -39.56
N LEU A 45 28.90 26.71 -38.40
CA LEU A 45 29.41 28.04 -38.06
C LEU A 45 30.85 28.03 -37.52
N GLY A 46 31.41 26.86 -37.19
CA GLY A 46 32.76 26.71 -36.63
C GLY A 46 32.88 27.13 -35.16
N TYR A 47 31.77 27.18 -34.41
CA TYR A 47 31.75 27.62 -33.01
C TYR A 47 32.08 26.48 -32.05
N GLN A 48 33.35 26.07 -32.02
CA GLN A 48 33.81 24.92 -31.22
C GLN A 48 33.47 25.03 -29.72
N GLY A 49 33.60 26.22 -29.12
CA GLY A 49 33.27 26.40 -27.71
C GLY A 49 31.80 26.14 -27.38
N LYS A 50 30.88 26.47 -28.30
CA LYS A 50 29.44 26.19 -28.16
C LYS A 50 29.14 24.70 -28.30
N ILE A 51 29.83 24.04 -29.24
CA ILE A 51 29.75 22.58 -29.44
C ILE A 51 30.15 21.84 -28.17
N ASP A 52 31.30 22.17 -27.58
CA ASP A 52 31.80 21.51 -26.37
C ASP A 52 30.83 21.67 -25.18
N MET A 53 30.20 22.86 -25.05
CA MET A 53 29.18 23.10 -24.03
C MET A 53 27.92 22.25 -24.25
N ILE A 54 27.47 22.14 -25.50
CA ILE A 54 26.31 21.34 -25.85
C ILE A 54 26.58 19.84 -25.64
N GLU A 55 27.76 19.35 -26.01
CA GLU A 55 28.13 17.94 -25.80
C GLU A 55 28.16 17.56 -24.31
N LYS A 56 28.71 18.43 -23.46
CA LYS A 56 28.67 18.26 -22.00
C LYS A 56 27.22 18.19 -21.50
N ARG A 57 26.36 19.07 -22.00
CA ARG A 57 24.94 19.12 -21.61
C ARG A 57 24.18 17.88 -22.07
N ILE A 58 24.37 17.42 -23.30
CA ILE A 58 23.81 16.16 -23.83
C ILE A 58 24.25 14.98 -22.96
N SER A 59 25.53 14.92 -22.59
CA SER A 59 26.07 13.83 -21.75
C SER A 59 25.43 13.79 -20.37
N GLN A 60 25.24 14.95 -19.74
CA GLN A 60 24.52 15.07 -18.46
C GLN A 60 23.08 14.59 -18.58
N LEU A 61 22.37 14.99 -19.63
CA LEU A 61 20.98 14.57 -19.89
C LEU A 61 20.87 13.07 -20.14
N LYS A 62 21.80 12.49 -20.91
CA LYS A 62 21.84 11.03 -21.16
C LYS A 62 22.02 10.25 -19.85
N ASN A 63 22.86 10.75 -18.94
CA ASN A 63 23.03 10.14 -17.62
C ASN A 63 21.76 10.24 -16.75
N LEU A 64 21.07 11.37 -16.77
CA LEU A 64 19.79 11.54 -16.06
C LEU A 64 18.73 10.55 -16.57
N VAL A 65 18.57 10.42 -17.89
CA VAL A 65 17.65 9.46 -18.50
C VAL A 65 17.98 8.02 -18.09
N LYS A 66 19.27 7.68 -18.03
CA LYS A 66 19.70 6.35 -17.59
C LYS A 66 19.35 6.09 -16.12
N PHE A 67 19.56 7.07 -15.25
CA PHE A 67 19.24 6.97 -13.83
C PHE A 67 17.73 6.83 -13.58
N GLU A 68 16.90 7.65 -14.24
CA GLU A 68 15.44 7.57 -14.10
C GLU A 68 14.89 6.21 -14.58
N LYS A 69 15.46 5.64 -15.65
CA LYS A 69 15.10 4.29 -16.13
C LYS A 69 15.46 3.20 -15.11
N GLN A 70 16.57 3.33 -14.41
CA GLN A 70 16.96 2.39 -13.37
C GLN A 70 16.02 2.49 -12.16
N ASP A 71 15.74 3.70 -11.67
CA ASP A 71 14.85 3.94 -10.53
C ASP A 71 13.40 3.46 -10.82
N THR A 72 12.88 3.72 -12.02
CA THR A 72 11.57 3.18 -12.43
C THR A 72 11.55 1.66 -12.52
N MET A 73 12.62 1.03 -13.02
CA MET A 73 12.71 -0.44 -13.06
C MET A 73 12.76 -1.04 -11.66
N GLU A 74 13.48 -0.44 -10.72
CA GLU A 74 13.55 -0.88 -9.33
C GLU A 74 12.20 -0.74 -8.60
N LYS A 75 11.53 0.41 -8.78
CA LYS A 75 10.16 0.62 -8.26
C LYS A 75 9.18 -0.41 -8.82
N THR A 76 9.25 -0.69 -10.11
CA THR A 76 8.38 -1.69 -10.75
C THR A 76 8.63 -3.09 -10.23
N LYS A 77 9.90 -3.48 -10.01
CA LYS A 77 10.25 -4.77 -9.39
C LYS A 77 9.72 -4.87 -7.96
N GLY A 78 9.89 -3.82 -7.16
CA GLY A 78 9.37 -3.75 -5.80
C GLY A 78 7.84 -3.91 -5.75
N GLU A 79 7.12 -3.22 -6.64
CA GLU A 79 5.66 -3.33 -6.75
C GLU A 79 5.22 -4.75 -7.14
N VAL A 80 5.89 -5.38 -8.11
CA VAL A 80 5.60 -6.77 -8.51
C VAL A 80 5.83 -7.75 -7.36
N GLU A 81 6.93 -7.59 -6.61
CA GLU A 81 7.19 -8.42 -5.43
C GLU A 81 6.15 -8.21 -4.33
N PHE A 82 5.72 -6.98 -4.11
CA PHE A 82 4.67 -6.66 -3.15
C PHE A 82 3.35 -7.33 -3.54
N GLN A 83 2.93 -7.22 -4.79
CA GLN A 83 1.71 -7.87 -5.28
C GLN A 83 1.77 -9.39 -5.14
N LYS A 84 2.94 -10.01 -5.40
CA LYS A 84 3.14 -11.45 -5.13
C LYS A 84 2.97 -11.82 -3.66
N ARG A 85 3.43 -10.97 -2.72
CA ARG A 85 3.23 -11.19 -1.29
C ARG A 85 1.77 -11.05 -0.89
N VAL A 86 1.09 -10.00 -1.38
CA VAL A 86 -0.33 -9.76 -1.10
C VAL A 86 -1.19 -10.92 -1.59
N THR A 87 -1.00 -11.35 -2.84
CA THR A 87 -1.75 -12.49 -3.41
C THR A 87 -1.52 -13.79 -2.63
N LYS A 88 -0.28 -14.05 -2.18
CA LYS A 88 0.02 -15.20 -1.32
C LYS A 88 -0.73 -15.14 0.02
N VAL A 89 -0.69 -13.99 0.70
CA VAL A 89 -1.36 -13.80 2.00
C VAL A 89 -2.88 -13.92 1.86
N LEU A 90 -3.47 -13.37 0.80
CA LEU A 90 -4.91 -13.53 0.53
C LEU A 90 -5.28 -14.99 0.31
N GLY A 91 -4.50 -15.74 -0.49
CA GLY A 91 -4.75 -17.17 -0.69
C GLY A 91 -4.60 -18.01 0.59
N GLU A 92 -3.67 -17.66 1.47
CA GLU A 92 -3.55 -18.31 2.79
C GLU A 92 -4.76 -18.01 3.68
N LYS A 93 -5.25 -16.77 3.67
CA LYS A 93 -6.45 -16.36 4.41
C LYS A 93 -7.70 -17.10 3.91
N GLU A 94 -7.91 -17.18 2.59
CA GLU A 94 -9.05 -17.90 2.01
C GLU A 94 -9.04 -19.39 2.37
N ARG A 95 -7.85 -20.02 2.39
CA ARG A 95 -7.70 -21.42 2.82
C ARG A 95 -8.02 -21.59 4.30
N TYR A 96 -7.58 -20.66 5.14
CA TYR A 96 -7.89 -20.67 6.56
C TYR A 96 -9.39 -20.49 6.82
N ASP A 97 -10.03 -19.55 6.13
CA ASP A 97 -11.46 -19.29 6.26
C ASP A 97 -12.28 -20.48 5.74
N SER A 98 -11.86 -21.12 4.65
CA SER A 98 -12.48 -22.34 4.13
C SER A 98 -12.38 -23.50 5.12
N LYS A 99 -11.21 -23.72 5.72
CA LYS A 99 -11.01 -24.73 6.79
C LYS A 99 -11.89 -24.45 8.00
N ARG A 100 -11.94 -23.19 8.47
CA ARG A 100 -12.85 -22.80 9.56
C ARG A 100 -14.31 -23.05 9.20
N LEU A 101 -14.72 -22.81 7.96
CA LEU A 101 -16.09 -23.05 7.52
C LEU A 101 -16.40 -24.55 7.46
N GLU A 102 -15.46 -25.38 7.01
CA GLU A 102 -15.57 -26.85 7.03
C GLU A 102 -15.65 -27.39 8.46
N GLU A 103 -14.77 -26.91 9.36
CA GLU A 103 -14.81 -27.21 10.79
C GLU A 103 -16.15 -26.81 11.39
N GLN A 104 -16.64 -25.60 11.07
CA GLN A 104 -17.96 -25.16 11.50
C GLN A 104 -19.07 -26.05 10.93
N LYS A 105 -19.02 -26.44 9.66
CA LYS A 105 -20.01 -27.34 9.05
C LYS A 105 -20.02 -28.71 9.74
N ALA A 106 -18.86 -29.22 10.12
CA ALA A 106 -18.70 -30.48 10.87
C ALA A 106 -19.21 -30.41 12.32
N LEU A 107 -19.44 -29.22 12.87
CA LEU A 107 -20.01 -29.09 14.22
C LEU A 107 -21.45 -29.62 14.28
N PRO A 108 -21.79 -30.39 15.34
CA PRO A 108 -23.16 -30.77 15.64
C PRO A 108 -24.11 -29.56 15.69
N PRO A 109 -25.36 -29.68 15.19
CA PRO A 109 -26.33 -28.59 15.18
C PRO A 109 -26.56 -27.93 16.55
N LYS A 110 -26.54 -28.73 17.63
CA LYS A 110 -26.64 -28.25 19.01
C LYS A 110 -25.51 -27.29 19.40
N ILE A 111 -24.29 -27.50 18.90
CA ILE A 111 -23.14 -26.66 19.22
C ILE A 111 -23.20 -25.36 18.39
N LYS A 112 -23.59 -25.44 17.12
CA LYS A 112 -23.83 -24.24 16.28
C LYS A 112 -24.81 -23.27 16.93
N GLN A 113 -25.95 -23.78 17.40
CA GLN A 113 -26.96 -22.96 18.09
C GLN A 113 -26.41 -22.31 19.37
N LYS A 114 -25.56 -23.02 20.13
CA LYS A 114 -24.89 -22.46 21.31
C LYS A 114 -23.92 -21.34 20.94
N LEU A 115 -23.11 -21.51 19.89
CA LEU A 115 -22.16 -20.50 19.41
C LEU A 115 -22.87 -19.24 18.91
N GLU A 116 -23.95 -19.40 18.15
CA GLU A 116 -24.76 -18.27 17.68
C GLU A 116 -25.36 -17.49 18.86
N LYS A 117 -25.85 -18.21 19.88
CA LYS A 117 -26.36 -17.59 21.12
C LYS A 117 -25.27 -16.85 21.89
N ILE A 118 -24.05 -17.39 21.95
CA ILE A 118 -22.88 -16.74 22.54
C ILE A 118 -22.57 -15.42 21.83
N ASN A 119 -22.51 -15.42 20.49
CA ASN A 119 -22.23 -14.21 19.71
C ASN A 119 -23.26 -13.11 19.98
N LEU A 120 -24.55 -13.47 19.96
CA LEU A 120 -25.64 -12.54 20.27
C LEU A 120 -25.56 -11.96 21.69
N LEU A 121 -25.07 -12.75 22.66
CA LEU A 121 -24.89 -12.30 24.04
C LEU A 121 -23.69 -11.38 24.19
N ILE A 122 -22.58 -11.63 23.50
CA ILE A 122 -21.38 -10.78 23.53
C ILE A 122 -21.72 -9.37 23.05
N GLU A 123 -22.35 -9.23 21.88
CA GLU A 123 -22.76 -7.92 21.36
C GLU A 123 -23.68 -7.17 22.32
N LYS A 124 -24.57 -7.92 22.97
CA LYS A 124 -25.53 -7.43 23.96
C LYS A 124 -24.83 -6.94 25.23
N VAL A 125 -23.86 -7.69 25.72
CA VAL A 125 -23.04 -7.36 26.90
C VAL A 125 -22.24 -6.11 26.65
N GLU A 126 -21.53 -6.01 25.52
CA GLU A 126 -20.73 -4.84 25.18
C GLU A 126 -21.58 -3.56 25.09
N LYS A 127 -22.79 -3.66 24.54
CA LYS A 127 -23.73 -2.54 24.50
C LYS A 127 -24.18 -2.09 25.88
N GLU A 128 -24.46 -3.03 26.79
CA GLU A 128 -24.91 -2.69 28.15
C GLU A 128 -23.79 -2.24 29.07
N GLU A 129 -22.57 -2.73 28.85
CA GLU A 129 -21.36 -2.28 29.56
C GLU A 129 -21.04 -0.83 29.23
N LYS A 130 -21.18 -0.42 27.96
CA LYS A 130 -21.08 0.97 27.52
C LYS A 130 -22.17 1.89 28.11
N LEU A 131 -23.31 1.32 28.48
CA LEU A 131 -24.43 2.04 29.10
C LEU A 131 -24.40 1.95 30.64
N GLU A 132 -23.32 1.42 31.22
CA GLU A 132 -23.11 1.28 32.66
C GLU A 132 -24.22 0.52 33.40
N LYS A 133 -24.92 -0.39 32.70
CA LYS A 133 -26.00 -1.22 33.28
C LYS A 133 -25.44 -2.45 33.99
N TYR A 134 -24.54 -2.24 34.95
CA TYR A 134 -23.70 -3.29 35.56
C TYR A 134 -24.48 -4.52 36.09
N PRO A 135 -25.65 -4.40 36.76
CA PRO A 135 -26.41 -5.58 37.19
C PRO A 135 -26.86 -6.50 36.03
N ARG A 136 -27.20 -5.91 34.86
CA ARG A 136 -27.60 -6.69 33.68
C ARG A 136 -26.38 -7.31 32.98
N VAL A 137 -25.29 -6.55 32.93
CA VAL A 137 -24.00 -7.00 32.39
C VAL A 137 -23.49 -8.21 33.18
N LEU A 138 -23.60 -8.18 34.51
CA LEU A 138 -23.22 -9.29 35.38
C LEU A 138 -23.96 -10.58 35.02
N GLY A 139 -25.30 -10.55 35.02
CA GLY A 139 -26.11 -11.73 34.71
C GLY A 139 -25.87 -12.28 33.30
N ARG A 140 -25.52 -11.40 32.34
CA ARG A 140 -25.16 -11.84 30.98
C ARG A 140 -23.78 -12.47 30.89
N TYR A 141 -22.79 -11.98 31.62
CA TYR A 141 -21.48 -12.63 31.70
C TYR A 141 -21.55 -13.98 32.42
N GLU A 142 -22.36 -14.10 33.48
CA GLU A 142 -22.62 -15.38 34.14
C GLU A 142 -23.26 -16.38 33.17
N TYR A 143 -24.22 -15.92 32.35
CA TYR A 143 -24.85 -16.77 31.35
C TYR A 143 -23.90 -17.14 30.19
N LEU A 144 -23.03 -16.24 29.76
CA LEU A 144 -21.97 -16.55 28.79
C LEU A 144 -21.04 -17.64 29.31
N LEU A 145 -20.64 -17.54 30.58
CA LEU A 145 -19.78 -18.53 31.23
C LEU A 145 -20.42 -19.93 31.24
N GLU A 146 -21.72 -20.02 31.54
CA GLU A 146 -22.49 -21.27 31.50
C GLU A 146 -22.51 -21.86 30.08
N LEU A 147 -22.77 -21.02 29.07
CA LEU A 147 -22.78 -21.46 27.68
C LEU A 147 -21.43 -22.00 27.23
N TYR A 148 -20.32 -21.32 27.56
CA TYR A 148 -18.96 -21.80 27.26
C TYR A 148 -18.63 -23.12 27.97
N LYS A 149 -18.98 -23.26 29.26
CA LYS A 149 -18.75 -24.50 30.04
C LYS A 149 -19.62 -25.67 29.54
N SER A 150 -20.75 -25.38 28.89
CA SER A 150 -21.66 -26.40 28.34
C SER A 150 -21.22 -27.01 27.00
N ILE A 151 -20.14 -26.50 26.39
CA ILE A 151 -19.57 -27.04 25.16
C ILE A 151 -18.42 -28.00 25.54
N PRO A 152 -18.42 -29.25 25.06
CA PRO A 152 -17.33 -30.19 25.36
C PRO A 152 -15.98 -29.66 24.89
N LYS A 153 -14.98 -29.69 25.79
CA LYS A 153 -13.61 -29.22 25.52
C LYS A 153 -12.94 -29.96 24.35
N ASP A 154 -13.35 -31.21 24.14
CA ASP A 154 -12.84 -32.07 23.07
C ASP A 154 -13.26 -31.59 21.67
N ILE A 155 -14.31 -30.76 21.59
CA ILE A 155 -14.83 -30.23 20.33
C ILE A 155 -14.29 -28.82 20.09
N ILE A 156 -14.41 -27.93 21.08
CA ILE A 156 -13.83 -26.58 21.02
C ILE A 156 -13.30 -26.21 22.40
N ASN A 157 -12.05 -25.73 22.45
CA ASN A 157 -11.42 -25.29 23.68
C ASN A 157 -11.64 -23.78 23.90
N PHE A 158 -12.52 -23.44 24.85
CA PHE A 158 -12.82 -22.05 25.26
C PHE A 158 -12.10 -21.61 26.56
N SER A 159 -10.99 -22.25 26.93
CA SER A 159 -10.34 -21.99 28.22
C SER A 159 -9.88 -20.54 28.38
N LYS A 160 -9.47 -19.88 27.28
CA LYS A 160 -9.04 -18.49 27.30
C LYS A 160 -10.22 -17.53 27.49
N GLU A 161 -11.30 -17.74 26.74
CA GLU A 161 -12.51 -16.94 26.80
C GLU A 161 -13.20 -17.06 28.17
N ILE A 162 -13.22 -18.27 28.74
CA ILE A 162 -13.69 -18.53 30.09
C ILE A 162 -12.89 -17.70 31.11
N TYR A 163 -11.56 -17.71 31.01
CA TYR A 163 -10.69 -16.93 31.90
C TYR A 163 -10.93 -15.42 31.77
N GLU A 164 -11.07 -14.91 30.54
CA GLU A 164 -11.35 -13.49 30.31
C GLU A 164 -12.72 -13.07 30.89
N ILE A 165 -13.74 -13.91 30.75
CA ILE A 165 -15.07 -13.66 31.33
C ILE A 165 -15.03 -13.71 32.86
N GLU A 166 -14.33 -14.68 33.44
CA GLU A 166 -14.17 -14.78 34.91
C GLU A 166 -13.47 -13.53 35.47
N LYS A 167 -12.44 -13.02 34.78
CA LYS A 167 -11.79 -11.77 35.14
C LYS A 167 -12.76 -10.58 35.08
N LYS A 168 -13.50 -10.44 33.97
CA LYS A 168 -14.49 -9.35 33.82
C LYS A 168 -15.61 -9.40 34.86
N LEU A 169 -16.05 -10.61 35.25
CA LEU A 169 -17.05 -10.78 36.31
C LEU A 169 -16.55 -10.24 37.64
N VAL A 170 -15.28 -10.48 37.99
CA VAL A 170 -14.66 -9.91 39.20
C VAL A 170 -14.64 -8.38 39.13
N ASP A 171 -14.23 -7.82 37.99
CA ASP A 171 -14.15 -6.37 37.78
C ASP A 171 -15.53 -5.70 37.89
N ILE A 172 -16.59 -6.32 37.35
CA ILE A 172 -17.95 -5.78 37.39
C ILE A 172 -18.56 -5.92 38.79
N ARG A 173 -18.30 -7.02 39.50
CA ARG A 173 -18.74 -7.18 40.90
C ARG A 173 -18.15 -6.11 41.82
N GLY A 174 -16.96 -5.59 41.51
CA GLY A 174 -16.38 -4.46 42.24
C GLY A 174 -17.00 -3.10 41.91
N LYS A 175 -17.83 -2.99 40.87
CA LYS A 175 -18.48 -1.74 40.39
C LYS A 175 -19.97 -1.66 40.72
N ILE A 176 -20.55 -2.74 41.25
CA ILE A 176 -21.95 -2.82 41.74
C ILE A 176 -21.93 -2.57 43.23
#